data_AF-A0A4R2LP85-F1
#
_entry.id   AF-A0A4R2LP85-F1
#
_cell.length_a   1.000
_cell.length_b   1.000
_cell.length_c   1.000
_cell.angle_alpha   90.00
_cell.angle_beta   90.00
_cell.angle_gamma   90.00
#
_symmetry.space_group_name_H-M   'P 1'
#
loop_
_entity.id
_entity.type
_entity.pdbx_description
1 polymer ?
#
loop_
_entity_poly.entity_id
_entity_poly.type
_entity_poly.pdbx_seq_one_letter_code
_entity_poly.pdbx_strand_id
1 'polypeptide(L)'
;MKNIYKLELVRGCESWGVKISLLFGCGISVAQWMFNVLPVAFYQNTYMVSDYSMKYPFNVFNNWIGAQTYTFSYLYFFLIPLFVALPHAGSFFQDIDYHMIEELCIREERKHYYRSKYVAAFISGGMVAIIPLMFNFILTAAVLPFVKPQAADYTTLIGMRSTLGDFYFVHPMLYVCIFLMIIFVFGGILATVAFIATYYTDHMFIVLITPFVLSVFLNSLFSMLGLTDWQMVFFLNPGYSGNRILPIMLEGLIIMAGTFWIFVVKGSKDDIC
;
A
#
# COMPACT_ATOMS: atom_id res chain seq x y z
N MET A 1 26.05 1.79 -15.25
CA MET A 1 25.64 1.91 -13.83
C MET A 1 24.48 2.89 -13.57
N LYS A 2 24.66 4.22 -13.38
CA LYS A 2 23.52 5.13 -13.03
C LYS A 2 22.38 5.19 -14.08
N ASN A 3 22.70 4.94 -15.35
CA ASN A 3 21.73 5.02 -16.44
C ASN A 3 20.70 3.87 -16.44
N ILE A 4 21.07 2.68 -15.97
CA ILE A 4 20.15 1.51 -15.96
C ILE A 4 19.10 1.67 -14.86
N TYR A 5 19.50 2.09 -13.66
CA TYR A 5 18.57 2.38 -12.57
C TYR A 5 17.54 3.45 -12.99
N LYS A 6 18.01 4.52 -13.64
CA LYS A 6 17.13 5.59 -14.13
C LYS A 6 16.17 5.09 -15.21
N LEU A 7 16.66 4.27 -16.15
CA LEU A 7 15.85 3.69 -17.22
C LEU A 7 14.73 2.81 -16.66
N GLU A 8 15.06 1.87 -15.78
CA GLU A 8 14.08 0.95 -15.18
C GLU A 8 13.07 1.68 -14.29
N LEU A 9 13.50 2.72 -13.56
CA LEU A 9 12.59 3.59 -12.81
C LEU A 9 11.61 4.33 -13.73
N VAL A 10 12.08 4.88 -14.85
CA VAL A 10 11.21 5.58 -15.80
C VAL A 10 10.23 4.60 -16.47
N ARG A 11 10.71 3.45 -16.94
CA ARG A 11 9.85 2.39 -17.51
C ARG A 11 8.81 1.92 -16.51
N GLY A 12 9.21 1.81 -15.25
CA GLY A 12 8.36 1.44 -14.14
C GLY A 12 7.26 2.43 -13.78
N CYS A 13 7.59 3.72 -13.77
CA CYS A 13 6.67 4.79 -13.40
C CYS A 13 5.75 5.22 -14.55
N GLU A 14 6.20 5.12 -15.81
CA GLU A 14 5.41 5.52 -16.98
C GLU A 14 4.58 4.39 -17.60
N SER A 15 4.65 3.19 -17.04
CA SER A 15 3.93 2.04 -17.57
C SER A 15 2.43 2.24 -17.56
N TRP A 16 1.74 1.60 -18.52
CA TRP A 16 0.28 1.60 -18.57
C TRP A 16 -0.34 1.02 -17.28
N GLY A 17 0.35 0.10 -16.63
CA GLY A 17 -0.05 -0.49 -15.34
C GLY A 17 -0.11 0.53 -14.21
N VAL A 18 0.82 1.49 -14.14
CA VAL A 18 0.76 2.60 -13.17
C VAL A 18 -0.48 3.47 -13.42
N LYS A 19 -0.76 3.82 -14.68
CA LYS A 19 -1.91 4.67 -15.02
C LYS A 19 -3.24 4.00 -14.65
N ILE A 20 -3.40 2.71 -14.96
CA ILE A 20 -4.60 1.95 -14.60
C ILE A 20 -4.75 1.85 -13.07
N SER A 21 -3.70 1.44 -12.37
CA SER A 21 -3.74 1.24 -10.92
C SER A 21 -4.06 2.55 -10.19
N LEU A 22 -3.46 3.67 -10.61
CA LEU A 22 -3.77 4.99 -10.08
C LEU A 22 -5.20 5.42 -10.38
N LEU A 23 -5.73 5.15 -11.58
CA LEU A 23 -7.11 5.49 -11.93
C LEU A 23 -8.10 4.76 -11.01
N PHE A 24 -7.95 3.45 -10.81
CA PHE A 24 -8.82 2.69 -9.90
C PHE A 24 -8.64 3.09 -8.44
N GLY A 25 -7.39 3.27 -7.98
CA GLY A 25 -7.11 3.70 -6.62
C GLY A 25 -7.68 5.09 -6.31
N CYS A 26 -7.48 6.05 -7.20
CA CYS A 26 -8.06 7.39 -7.08
C CYS A 26 -9.59 7.34 -7.21
N GLY A 27 -10.14 6.46 -8.05
CA GLY A 27 -11.59 6.24 -8.14
C GLY A 27 -12.20 5.82 -6.81
N ILE A 28 -11.58 4.85 -6.11
CA ILE A 28 -12.01 4.43 -4.76
C ILE A 28 -11.89 5.60 -3.77
N SER A 29 -10.81 6.37 -3.87
CA SER A 29 -10.55 7.54 -3.01
C SER A 29 -11.60 8.64 -3.18
N VAL A 30 -12.04 8.90 -4.41
CA VAL A 30 -13.11 9.87 -4.71
C VAL A 30 -14.46 9.33 -4.27
N ALA A 31 -14.74 8.04 -4.48
CA ALA A 31 -15.97 7.41 -4.02
C ALA A 31 -16.11 7.52 -2.49
N GLN A 32 -15.06 7.20 -1.73
CA GLN A 32 -15.05 7.38 -0.29
C GLN A 32 -15.31 8.83 0.11
N TRP A 33 -14.67 9.79 -0.56
CA TRP A 33 -14.86 11.20 -0.27
C TRP A 33 -16.31 11.66 -0.53
N MET A 34 -16.91 11.23 -1.64
CA MET A 34 -18.29 11.56 -2.00
C MET A 34 -19.32 10.97 -1.04
N PHE A 35 -19.16 9.70 -0.64
CA PHE A 35 -20.17 9.01 0.15
C PHE A 35 -19.98 9.18 1.66
N ASN A 36 -18.74 9.35 2.15
CA ASN A 36 -18.47 9.42 3.58
C ASN A 36 -18.10 10.83 4.04
N VAL A 37 -17.24 11.54 3.30
CA VAL A 37 -16.67 12.82 3.79
C VAL A 37 -17.60 14.00 3.53
N LEU A 38 -18.15 14.10 2.31
CA LEU A 38 -19.05 15.19 1.91
C LEU A 38 -20.31 15.28 2.80
N PRO A 39 -21.06 14.20 3.07
CA PRO A 39 -22.25 14.26 3.92
C PRO A 39 -21.91 14.70 5.35
N VAL A 40 -20.78 14.25 5.88
CA VAL A 40 -20.30 14.62 7.22
C VAL A 40 -20.01 16.11 7.29
N ALA A 41 -19.40 16.69 6.27
CA ALA A 41 -19.11 18.12 6.22
C ALA A 41 -20.38 18.99 6.19
N PHE A 42 -21.41 18.59 5.44
CA PHE A 42 -22.68 19.33 5.44
C PHE A 42 -23.42 19.21 6.77
N TYR A 43 -23.35 18.03 7.40
CA TYR A 43 -23.98 17.79 8.69
C TYR A 43 -23.27 18.48 9.86
N GLN A 44 -21.98 18.82 9.69
CA GLN A 44 -21.15 19.40 10.75
C GLN A 44 -21.74 20.68 11.35
N ASN A 45 -22.28 21.58 10.54
CA ASN A 45 -22.88 22.82 11.06
C ASN A 45 -24.09 22.54 11.95
N THR A 46 -24.95 21.61 11.56
CA THR A 46 -26.12 21.21 12.36
C THR A 46 -25.71 20.45 13.62
N TYR A 47 -24.69 19.59 13.51
CA TYR A 47 -24.14 18.82 14.63
C TYR A 47 -23.57 19.71 15.75
N MET A 48 -22.92 20.82 15.36
CA MET A 48 -22.34 21.79 16.30
C MET A 48 -23.39 22.70 16.95
N VAL A 49 -24.56 22.87 16.35
CA VAL A 49 -25.63 23.76 16.83
C VAL A 49 -26.63 23.03 17.74
N SER A 50 -26.78 21.71 17.61
CA SER A 50 -27.92 20.99 18.20
C SER A 50 -27.79 20.54 19.67
N ASP A 51 -26.65 20.70 20.36
CA ASP A 51 -26.54 20.33 21.79
C ASP A 51 -25.43 21.10 22.52
N TYR A 52 -25.66 21.39 23.79
CA TYR A 52 -24.81 22.15 24.70
C TYR A 52 -23.34 21.66 24.77
N SER A 53 -22.41 22.55 24.38
CA SER A 53 -21.04 22.77 24.90
C SER A 53 -19.95 21.68 24.93
N MET A 54 -20.16 20.43 24.47
CA MET A 54 -19.08 19.41 24.56
C MET A 54 -18.94 18.46 23.35
N LYS A 55 -19.44 18.84 22.16
CA LYS A 55 -19.23 18.04 20.93
C LYS A 55 -17.98 18.49 20.18
N TYR A 56 -17.15 17.54 19.77
CA TYR A 56 -15.95 17.82 18.99
C TYR A 56 -16.27 17.83 17.49
N PRO A 57 -15.69 18.74 16.69
CA PRO A 57 -15.92 18.73 15.26
C PRO A 57 -15.30 17.48 14.61
N PHE A 58 -16.01 16.94 13.61
CA PHE A 58 -15.41 15.99 12.68
C PHE A 58 -14.15 16.59 12.08
N ASN A 59 -13.07 15.82 12.08
CA ASN A 59 -11.75 16.27 11.64
C ASN A 59 -11.25 15.40 10.49
N VAL A 60 -10.24 15.91 9.79
CA VAL A 60 -9.59 15.23 8.66
C VAL A 60 -9.00 13.88 9.10
N PHE A 61 -8.36 13.86 10.27
CA PHE A 61 -7.60 12.71 10.75
C PHE A 61 -8.47 11.49 11.07
N ASN A 62 -9.76 11.68 11.35
CA ASN A 62 -10.71 10.58 11.61
C ASN A 62 -11.47 10.13 10.36
N ASN A 63 -11.57 10.99 9.35
CA ASN A 63 -12.48 10.77 8.22
C ASN A 63 -11.79 10.42 6.90
N TRP A 64 -10.47 10.56 6.80
CA TRP A 64 -9.75 10.03 5.66
C TRP A 64 -9.80 8.50 5.63
N ILE A 65 -9.62 7.92 4.45
CA ILE A 65 -9.77 6.48 4.20
C ILE A 65 -8.93 5.60 5.15
N GLY A 66 -7.75 6.08 5.55
CA GLY A 66 -6.85 5.35 6.45
C GLY A 66 -7.26 5.36 7.93
N ALA A 67 -8.16 6.22 8.37
CA ALA A 67 -8.65 6.21 9.76
C ALA A 67 -9.98 5.47 9.94
N GLN A 68 -10.56 5.01 8.84
CA GLN A 68 -11.83 4.31 8.82
C GLN A 68 -11.63 2.81 8.60
N THR A 69 -12.51 1.98 9.15
CA THR A 69 -12.55 0.53 8.91
C THR A 69 -13.78 0.11 8.09
N TYR A 70 -14.52 1.08 7.55
CA TYR A 70 -15.71 0.87 6.74
C TYR A 70 -15.40 0.35 5.33
N THR A 71 -16.46 0.07 4.57
CA THR A 71 -16.47 -0.56 3.25
C THR A 71 -15.37 -0.05 2.30
N PHE A 72 -15.27 1.25 2.05
CA PHE A 72 -14.29 1.77 1.08
C PHE A 72 -12.83 1.62 1.54
N SER A 73 -12.57 1.77 2.84
CA SER A 73 -11.23 1.57 3.39
C SER A 73 -10.83 0.10 3.28
N TYR A 74 -11.71 -0.81 3.73
CA TYR A 74 -11.49 -2.24 3.61
C TYR A 74 -11.26 -2.67 2.16
N LEU A 75 -12.10 -2.20 1.22
CA LEU A 75 -11.94 -2.47 -0.20
C LEU A 75 -10.60 -2.00 -0.75
N TYR A 76 -10.15 -0.80 -0.36
CA TYR A 76 -8.86 -0.28 -0.81
C TYR A 76 -7.71 -1.17 -0.31
N PHE A 77 -7.62 -1.40 1.00
CA PHE A 77 -6.55 -2.22 1.59
C PHE A 77 -6.57 -3.68 1.12
N PHE A 78 -7.75 -4.20 0.78
CA PHE A 78 -7.91 -5.52 0.16
C PHE A 78 -7.40 -5.58 -1.28
N LEU A 79 -7.55 -4.50 -2.06
CA LEU A 79 -7.14 -4.44 -3.47
C LEU A 79 -5.72 -3.92 -3.70
N ILE A 80 -5.07 -3.32 -2.69
CA ILE A 80 -3.67 -2.86 -2.78
C ILE A 80 -2.74 -3.91 -3.42
N PRO A 81 -2.74 -5.19 -3.00
CA PRO A 81 -1.83 -6.19 -3.54
C PRO A 81 -1.99 -6.41 -5.05
N LEU A 82 -3.20 -6.18 -5.59
CA LEU A 82 -3.48 -6.25 -7.02
C LEU A 82 -2.96 -5.02 -7.76
N PHE A 83 -3.22 -3.82 -7.22
CA PHE A 83 -2.81 -2.56 -7.85
C PHE A 83 -1.29 -2.42 -7.94
N VAL A 84 -0.60 -2.86 -6.90
CA VAL A 84 0.85 -2.79 -6.74
C VAL A 84 1.60 -3.71 -7.71
N ALA A 85 0.97 -4.77 -8.21
CA ALA A 85 1.59 -5.70 -9.17
C ALA A 85 1.61 -5.17 -10.61
N LEU A 86 0.64 -4.32 -10.96
CA LEU A 86 0.43 -3.81 -12.32
C LEU A 86 1.60 -3.01 -12.92
N PRO A 87 2.30 -2.13 -12.19
CA PRO A 87 3.36 -1.27 -12.73
C PRO A 87 4.49 -2.02 -13.44
N HIS A 88 4.92 -3.14 -12.87
CA HIS A 88 6.15 -3.83 -13.30
C HIS A 88 5.93 -5.24 -13.84
N ALA A 89 4.74 -5.83 -13.69
CA ALA A 89 4.45 -7.14 -14.29
C ALA A 89 4.59 -7.09 -15.82
N GLY A 90 4.16 -6.00 -16.46
CA GLY A 90 4.24 -5.84 -17.92
C GLY A 90 5.67 -5.64 -18.44
N SER A 91 6.50 -4.84 -17.76
CA SER A 91 7.88 -4.61 -18.19
C SER A 91 8.75 -5.85 -18.00
N PHE A 92 8.52 -6.61 -16.93
CA PHE A 92 9.27 -7.85 -16.71
C PHE A 92 8.90 -8.96 -17.70
N PHE A 93 7.62 -9.09 -18.03
CA PHE A 93 7.16 -10.10 -18.98
C PHE A 93 7.67 -9.81 -20.41
N GLN A 94 7.63 -8.54 -20.84
CA GLN A 94 8.21 -8.14 -22.13
C GLN A 94 9.71 -8.44 -22.20
N ASP A 95 10.46 -8.22 -21.11
CA ASP A 95 11.90 -8.46 -21.13
C ASP A 95 12.24 -9.97 -21.26
N ILE A 96 11.36 -10.87 -20.78
CA ILE A 96 11.47 -12.32 -21.00
C ILE A 96 11.10 -12.68 -22.45
N ASP A 97 9.92 -12.24 -22.91
CA ASP A 97 9.40 -12.60 -24.24
C ASP A 97 10.31 -12.14 -25.39
N TYR A 98 10.97 -10.99 -25.23
CA TYR A 98 11.85 -10.42 -26.24
C TYR A 98 13.32 -10.83 -26.08
N HIS A 99 13.66 -11.77 -25.18
CA HIS A 99 15.05 -12.14 -24.84
C HIS A 99 15.94 -10.94 -24.49
N MET A 100 15.34 -9.82 -24.07
CA MET A 100 16.04 -8.56 -23.86
C MET A 100 16.98 -8.65 -22.65
N ILE A 101 16.71 -9.59 -21.73
CA ILE A 101 17.58 -9.93 -20.62
C ILE A 101 18.94 -10.39 -21.13
N GLU A 102 19.00 -11.24 -22.16
CA GLU A 102 20.24 -11.77 -22.71
C GLU A 102 21.09 -10.66 -23.34
N GLU A 103 20.48 -9.79 -24.16
CA GLU A 103 21.18 -8.66 -24.79
C GLU A 103 21.73 -7.64 -23.77
N LEU A 104 20.98 -7.39 -22.70
CA LEU A 104 21.41 -6.51 -21.61
C LEU A 104 22.54 -7.12 -20.78
N CYS A 105 22.49 -8.44 -20.57
CA CYS A 105 23.52 -9.18 -19.82
C CYS A 105 24.85 -9.32 -20.56
N ILE A 106 24.88 -9.08 -21.87
CA ILE A 106 26.13 -8.96 -22.65
C ILE A 106 26.89 -7.67 -22.28
N ARG A 107 26.19 -6.61 -21.88
CA ARG A 107 26.76 -5.27 -21.65
C ARG A 107 27.04 -4.93 -20.19
N GLU A 108 26.30 -5.50 -19.23
CA GLU A 108 26.52 -5.31 -17.79
C GLU A 108 26.34 -6.62 -17.00
N GLU A 109 26.88 -6.67 -15.78
CA GLU A 109 26.74 -7.86 -14.91
C GLU A 109 25.28 -8.14 -14.55
N ARG A 110 24.84 -9.39 -14.73
CA ARG A 110 23.49 -9.89 -14.37
C ARG A 110 23.00 -9.42 -12.99
N LYS A 111 23.87 -9.45 -11.98
CA LYS A 111 23.54 -9.03 -10.61
C LYS A 111 23.08 -7.57 -10.51
N HIS A 112 23.63 -6.68 -11.34
CA HIS A 112 23.25 -5.28 -11.35
C HIS A 112 21.87 -5.06 -11.96
N TYR A 113 21.53 -5.81 -13.01
CA TYR A 113 20.21 -5.76 -13.64
C TYR A 113 19.09 -6.23 -12.69
N TYR A 114 19.22 -7.41 -12.07
CA TYR A 114 18.21 -7.90 -11.12
C TYR A 114 18.03 -6.95 -9.91
N ARG A 115 19.12 -6.35 -9.42
CA ARG A 115 19.05 -5.35 -8.35
C ARG A 115 18.36 -4.06 -8.78
N SER A 116 18.66 -3.53 -9.98
CA SER A 116 17.99 -2.31 -10.46
C SER A 116 16.50 -2.54 -10.67
N LYS A 117 16.14 -3.72 -11.19
CA LYS A 117 14.74 -4.07 -11.44
C LYS A 117 13.95 -4.28 -10.15
N TYR A 118 14.55 -4.93 -9.16
CA TYR A 118 13.96 -5.07 -7.83
C TYR A 118 13.67 -3.70 -7.19
N VAL A 119 14.65 -2.78 -7.24
CA VAL A 119 14.49 -1.42 -6.68
C VAL A 119 13.44 -0.60 -7.44
N ALA A 120 13.41 -0.69 -8.77
CA ALA A 120 12.41 0.00 -9.59
C ALA A 120 10.99 -0.50 -9.30
N ALA A 121 10.81 -1.82 -9.16
CA ALA A 121 9.52 -2.41 -8.81
C ALA A 121 9.07 -2.03 -7.41
N PHE A 122 9.98 -2.06 -6.44
CA PHE A 122 9.69 -1.63 -5.07
C PHE A 122 9.21 -0.18 -5.02
N ILE A 123 9.93 0.74 -5.68
CA ILE A 123 9.60 2.17 -5.68
C ILE A 123 8.26 2.41 -6.41
N SER A 124 8.08 1.84 -7.59
CA SER A 124 6.84 2.01 -8.35
C SER A 124 5.61 1.41 -7.65
N GLY A 125 5.75 0.23 -7.05
CA GLY A 125 4.68 -0.41 -6.27
C GLY A 125 4.30 0.41 -5.03
N GLY A 126 5.30 0.90 -4.28
CA GLY A 126 5.08 1.77 -3.14
C GLY A 126 4.39 3.10 -3.52
N MET A 127 4.78 3.70 -4.65
CA MET A 127 4.16 4.95 -5.15
C MET A 127 2.68 4.73 -5.49
N VAL A 128 2.35 3.63 -6.19
CA VAL A 128 0.96 3.30 -6.55
C VAL A 128 0.08 3.08 -5.32
N ALA A 129 0.64 2.51 -4.24
CA ALA A 129 -0.10 2.32 -2.99
C ALA A 129 -0.37 3.62 -2.21
N ILE A 130 0.46 4.66 -2.35
CA ILE A 130 0.34 5.89 -1.56
C ILE A 130 -0.38 7.01 -2.27
N ILE A 131 -0.17 7.17 -3.58
CA ILE A 131 -0.70 8.31 -4.32
C ILE A 131 -2.24 8.45 -4.14
N PRO A 132 -3.03 7.37 -4.23
CA PRO A 132 -4.47 7.45 -3.96
C PRO A 132 -4.81 7.85 -2.52
N LEU A 133 -4.07 7.34 -1.53
CA LEU A 133 -4.26 7.68 -0.12
C LEU A 133 -3.94 9.15 0.16
N MET A 134 -2.83 9.66 -0.41
CA MET A 134 -2.48 11.07 -0.31
C MET A 134 -3.54 11.95 -0.97
N PHE A 135 -4.02 11.55 -2.15
CA PHE A 135 -5.10 12.25 -2.84
C PHE A 135 -6.38 12.29 -2.01
N ASN A 136 -6.78 11.16 -1.41
CA ASN A 136 -7.92 11.10 -0.49
C ASN A 136 -7.74 12.03 0.72
N PHE A 137 -6.55 12.05 1.32
CA PHE A 137 -6.25 12.90 2.47
C PHE A 137 -6.36 14.39 2.10
N ILE A 138 -5.84 14.80 0.94
CA ILE A 138 -5.95 16.18 0.44
C ILE A 138 -7.40 16.57 0.16
N LEU A 139 -8.20 15.69 -0.46
CA LEU A 139 -9.62 15.94 -0.68
C LEU A 139 -10.39 16.08 0.63
N THR A 140 -10.07 15.26 1.63
CA THR A 140 -10.68 15.33 2.97
C THR A 140 -10.29 16.62 3.69
N ALA A 141 -9.01 16.99 3.58
CA ALA A 141 -8.44 18.24 4.11
C ALA A 141 -9.05 19.51 3.51
N ALA A 142 -9.56 19.45 2.28
CA ALA A 142 -10.21 20.58 1.63
C ALA A 142 -11.60 20.91 2.21
N VAL A 143 -12.23 19.94 2.90
CA VAL A 143 -13.63 20.06 3.35
C VAL A 143 -13.74 20.05 4.88
N LEU A 144 -12.91 19.26 5.57
CA LEU A 144 -12.95 19.13 7.02
C LEU A 144 -11.84 19.93 7.71
N PRO A 145 -12.06 20.40 8.96
CA PRO A 145 -11.07 21.17 9.69
C PRO A 145 -9.89 20.31 10.18
N PHE A 146 -8.69 20.90 10.17
CA PHE A 146 -7.49 20.35 10.80
C PHE A 146 -7.50 20.61 12.31
N VAL A 147 -8.24 19.77 13.04
CA VAL A 147 -8.24 19.79 14.51
C VAL A 147 -7.59 18.53 15.04
N LYS A 148 -6.80 18.66 16.12
CA LYS A 148 -6.13 17.51 16.74
C LYS A 148 -7.18 16.52 17.25
N PRO A 149 -7.09 15.22 16.98
CA PRO A 149 -8.04 14.26 17.53
C PRO A 149 -7.96 14.25 19.07
N GLN A 150 -9.08 14.02 19.74
CA GLN A 150 -9.15 13.86 21.20
C GLN A 150 -9.67 12.47 21.55
N ALA A 151 -9.04 11.80 22.51
CA ALA A 151 -9.43 10.44 22.91
C ALA A 151 -10.84 10.37 23.53
N ALA A 152 -11.33 11.49 24.09
CA ALA A 152 -12.65 11.60 24.71
C ALA A 152 -13.80 11.79 23.70
N ASP A 153 -13.48 11.97 22.41
CA ASP A 153 -14.46 12.31 21.38
C ASP A 153 -15.27 11.09 20.90
N TYR A 154 -14.78 9.86 21.11
CA TYR A 154 -15.39 8.61 20.62
C TYR A 154 -15.69 8.53 19.10
N THR A 155 -15.36 9.57 18.33
CA THR A 155 -15.46 9.59 16.85
C THR A 155 -14.25 8.93 16.18
N THR A 156 -13.19 8.65 16.94
CA THR A 156 -11.95 8.03 16.47
C THR A 156 -12.02 6.51 16.62
N LEU A 157 -11.77 5.76 15.53
CA LEU A 157 -11.53 4.31 15.62
C LEU A 157 -10.13 3.97 16.18
N ILE A 158 -9.21 4.94 16.12
CA ILE A 158 -7.85 4.85 16.65
C ILE A 158 -7.91 5.09 18.16
N GLY A 159 -7.70 4.05 18.95
CA GLY A 159 -7.68 4.11 20.41
C GLY A 159 -6.24 4.10 20.97
N MET A 160 -6.08 4.33 22.27
CA MET A 160 -4.76 4.22 22.95
C MET A 160 -4.13 2.82 22.84
N ARG A 161 -4.94 1.78 22.60
CA ARG A 161 -4.47 0.40 22.38
C ARG A 161 -4.05 0.12 20.92
N SER A 162 -4.38 1.02 19.99
CA SER A 162 -3.89 0.94 18.61
C SER A 162 -2.38 1.16 18.57
N THR A 163 -1.73 0.56 17.57
CA THR A 163 -0.35 0.90 17.20
C THR A 163 -0.11 2.40 17.17
N LEU A 164 0.83 2.90 18.00
CA LEU A 164 1.17 4.32 18.08
C LEU A 164 -0.03 5.23 18.40
N GLY A 165 -1.07 4.71 19.07
CA GLY A 165 -2.28 5.47 19.43
C GLY A 165 -1.98 6.69 20.30
N ASP A 166 -1.11 6.57 21.29
CA ASP A 166 -0.70 7.71 22.13
C ASP A 166 -0.02 8.82 21.29
N PHE A 167 0.78 8.42 20.31
CA PHE A 167 1.46 9.35 19.41
C PHE A 167 0.49 10.06 18.46
N TYR A 168 -0.60 9.39 18.05
CA TYR A 168 -1.65 9.97 17.21
C TYR A 168 -2.31 11.19 17.87
N PHE A 169 -2.60 11.12 19.17
CA PHE A 169 -3.23 12.24 19.89
C PHE A 169 -2.29 13.42 20.13
N VAL A 170 -0.96 13.19 20.16
CA VAL A 170 0.04 14.26 20.32
C VAL A 170 0.41 14.89 18.98
N HIS A 171 0.70 14.07 17.97
CA HIS A 171 1.19 14.47 16.65
C HIS A 171 0.46 13.73 15.51
N PRO A 172 -0.82 14.07 15.22
CA PRO A 172 -1.64 13.31 14.26
C PRO A 172 -1.11 13.33 12.83
N MET A 173 -0.50 14.44 12.40
CA MET A 173 0.08 14.53 11.05
C MET A 173 1.30 13.61 10.88
N LEU A 174 2.17 13.55 11.89
CA LEU A 174 3.34 12.65 11.86
C LEU A 174 2.89 11.18 11.87
N TYR A 175 1.83 10.86 12.62
CA TYR A 175 1.23 9.53 12.58
C TYR A 175 0.77 9.14 11.17
N VAL A 176 0.04 10.02 10.47
CA VAL A 176 -0.38 9.78 9.07
C VAL A 176 0.83 9.56 8.17
N CYS A 177 1.88 10.39 8.28
CA CYS A 177 3.11 10.23 7.50
C CYS A 177 3.80 8.89 7.76
N ILE A 178 3.90 8.45 9.02
CA ILE A 178 4.50 7.16 9.39
C ILE A 178 3.72 6.01 8.74
N PHE A 179 2.40 6.02 8.83
CA PHE A 179 1.58 4.97 8.22
C PHE A 179 1.62 4.98 6.70
N LEU A 180 1.68 6.15 6.06
CA LEU A 180 1.92 6.23 4.61
C LEU A 180 3.26 5.59 4.24
N MET A 181 4.32 5.83 5.02
CA MET A 181 5.62 5.20 4.79
C MET A 181 5.59 3.68 5.01
N ILE A 182 4.83 3.19 6.00
CA ILE A 182 4.63 1.74 6.18
C ILE A 182 3.92 1.15 4.95
N ILE A 183 2.87 1.80 4.46
CA ILE A 183 2.14 1.37 3.25
C ILE A 183 3.04 1.44 2.02
N PHE A 184 3.95 2.42 1.92
CA PHE A 184 4.99 2.47 0.87
C PHE A 184 5.81 1.20 0.84
N VAL A 185 6.37 0.84 1.99
CA VAL A 185 7.30 -0.26 2.13
C VAL A 185 6.58 -1.56 1.82
N PHE A 186 5.39 -1.78 2.38
CA PHE A 186 4.62 -3.00 2.11
C PHE A 186 4.10 -3.09 0.68
N GLY A 187 3.69 -1.97 0.08
CA GLY A 187 3.40 -1.92 -1.36
C GLY A 187 4.64 -2.31 -2.17
N GLY A 188 5.80 -1.73 -1.88
CA GLY A 188 7.04 -2.11 -2.56
C GLY A 188 7.38 -3.60 -2.40
N ILE A 189 7.26 -4.17 -1.19
CA ILE A 189 7.51 -5.59 -0.93
C ILE A 189 6.54 -6.46 -1.73
N LEU A 190 5.24 -6.16 -1.70
CA LEU A 190 4.23 -6.92 -2.44
C LEU A 190 4.45 -6.90 -3.96
N ALA A 191 4.91 -5.77 -4.51
CA ALA A 191 5.28 -5.71 -5.94
C ALA A 191 6.37 -6.73 -6.27
N THR A 192 7.34 -6.92 -5.37
CA THR A 192 8.45 -7.87 -5.59
C THR A 192 8.02 -9.33 -5.49
N VAL A 193 6.89 -9.63 -4.82
CA VAL A 193 6.33 -10.99 -4.78
C VAL A 193 5.87 -11.44 -6.17
N ALA A 194 5.33 -10.53 -6.99
CA ALA A 194 4.94 -10.84 -8.36
C ALA A 194 6.13 -11.37 -9.18
N PHE A 195 7.35 -10.87 -8.94
CA PHE A 195 8.55 -11.35 -9.63
C PHE A 195 9.03 -12.74 -9.21
N ILE A 196 8.63 -13.24 -8.04
CA ILE A 196 8.91 -14.65 -7.74
C ILE A 196 8.04 -15.52 -8.65
N ALA A 197 6.78 -15.12 -8.87
CA ALA A 197 5.82 -15.89 -9.66
C ALA A 197 6.24 -16.06 -11.12
N THR A 198 6.95 -15.08 -11.69
CA THR A 198 7.44 -15.13 -13.07
C THR A 198 8.45 -16.25 -13.33
N TYR A 199 9.09 -16.79 -12.28
CA TYR A 199 9.97 -17.96 -12.44
C TYR A 199 9.22 -19.29 -12.54
N TYR A 200 7.96 -19.31 -12.13
CA TYR A 200 7.16 -20.53 -12.08
C TYR A 200 6.09 -20.57 -13.17
N THR A 201 5.82 -19.44 -13.83
CA THR A 201 4.72 -19.31 -14.80
C THR A 201 5.08 -18.36 -15.93
N ASP A 202 4.75 -18.76 -17.15
CA ASP A 202 4.85 -17.93 -18.35
C ASP A 202 3.54 -17.15 -18.63
N HIS A 203 2.67 -17.02 -17.63
CA HIS A 203 1.38 -16.35 -17.81
C HIS A 203 1.30 -15.06 -16.99
N MET A 204 1.33 -13.92 -17.70
CA MET A 204 1.26 -12.57 -17.10
C MET A 204 0.09 -12.40 -16.12
N PHE A 205 -1.07 -13.01 -16.40
CA PHE A 205 -2.24 -12.92 -15.52
C PHE A 205 -2.00 -13.60 -14.16
N ILE A 206 -1.31 -14.74 -14.13
CA ILE A 206 -1.00 -15.46 -12.89
C ILE A 206 0.00 -14.65 -12.06
N VAL A 207 1.01 -14.08 -12.71
CA VAL A 207 2.01 -13.19 -12.10
C VAL A 207 1.34 -12.00 -11.40
N LEU A 208 0.38 -11.35 -12.07
CA LEU A 208 -0.36 -10.20 -11.53
C LEU A 208 -1.22 -10.56 -10.32
N ILE A 209 -1.85 -11.72 -10.33
CA ILE A 209 -2.78 -12.16 -9.29
C ILE A 209 -2.06 -12.76 -8.08
N THR A 210 -0.83 -13.24 -8.25
CA THR A 210 -0.05 -13.90 -7.19
C THR A 210 0.04 -13.10 -5.88
N PRO A 211 0.43 -11.80 -5.86
CA PRO A 211 0.49 -11.04 -4.62
C PRO A 211 -0.90 -10.89 -3.95
N PHE A 212 -1.96 -10.80 -4.76
CA PHE A 212 -3.33 -10.77 -4.25
C PHE A 212 -3.73 -12.11 -3.62
N VAL A 213 -3.52 -13.23 -4.31
CA VAL A 213 -3.83 -14.56 -3.77
C VAL A 213 -3.03 -14.84 -2.49
N LEU A 214 -1.76 -14.47 -2.46
CA LEU A 214 -0.92 -14.61 -1.27
C LEU A 214 -1.48 -13.80 -0.10
N SER A 215 -1.88 -12.54 -0.33
CA SER A 215 -2.48 -11.71 0.72
C SER A 215 -3.79 -12.30 1.25
N VAL A 216 -4.67 -12.80 0.36
CA VAL A 216 -5.95 -13.43 0.75
C VAL A 216 -5.70 -14.70 1.54
N PHE A 217 -4.77 -15.54 1.09
CA PHE A 217 -4.39 -16.77 1.79
C PHE A 217 -3.88 -16.48 3.20
N LEU A 218 -2.97 -15.52 3.36
CA LEU A 218 -2.47 -15.10 4.67
C LEU A 218 -3.59 -14.55 5.56
N ASN A 219 -4.46 -13.70 5.02
CA ASN A 219 -5.61 -13.17 5.74
C ASN A 219 -6.53 -14.28 6.27
N SER A 220 -6.83 -15.28 5.44
CA SER A 220 -7.66 -16.42 5.81
C SER A 220 -6.99 -17.31 6.86
N LEU A 221 -5.69 -17.58 6.70
CA LEU A 221 -4.92 -18.41 7.63
C LEU A 221 -4.87 -17.77 9.02
N PHE A 222 -4.58 -16.48 9.11
CA PHE A 222 -4.58 -15.78 10.40
C PHE A 222 -5.98 -15.64 11.01
N SER A 223 -7.02 -15.52 10.18
CA SER A 223 -8.41 -15.58 10.65
C SER A 223 -8.71 -16.90 11.36
N MET A 224 -8.31 -18.03 10.76
CA MET A 224 -8.53 -19.36 11.33
C MET A 224 -7.76 -19.58 12.64
N LEU A 225 -6.59 -18.97 12.77
CA LEU A 225 -5.78 -19.01 13.99
C LEU A 225 -6.26 -18.04 15.09
N GLY A 226 -7.29 -17.21 14.81
CA GLY A 226 -7.78 -16.18 15.73
C GLY A 226 -6.83 -14.99 15.89
N LEU A 227 -5.86 -14.82 15.00
CA LEU A 227 -4.85 -13.76 15.01
C LEU A 227 -5.24 -12.61 14.08
N THR A 228 -6.31 -11.88 14.41
CA THR A 228 -6.83 -10.81 13.53
C THR A 228 -5.85 -9.65 13.32
N ASP A 229 -4.96 -9.40 14.29
CA ASP A 229 -3.92 -8.34 14.20
C ASP A 229 -2.88 -8.59 13.10
N TRP A 230 -2.75 -9.86 12.66
CA TRP A 230 -1.78 -10.30 11.64
C TRP A 230 -2.36 -10.27 10.23
N GLN A 231 -3.66 -10.01 10.08
CA GLN A 231 -4.27 -9.95 8.77
C GLN A 231 -3.77 -8.72 8.01
N MET A 232 -3.30 -8.91 6.79
CA MET A 232 -2.77 -7.88 5.90
C MET A 232 -3.67 -6.66 5.75
N VAL A 233 -4.96 -6.90 5.58
CA VAL A 233 -5.95 -5.82 5.41
C VAL A 233 -6.08 -4.96 6.67
N PHE A 234 -5.98 -5.58 7.84
CA PHE A 234 -6.09 -4.87 9.12
C PHE A 234 -4.76 -4.31 9.59
N PHE A 235 -3.63 -4.95 9.29
CA PHE A 235 -2.34 -4.41 9.71
C PHE A 235 -2.00 -3.13 8.93
N LEU A 236 -2.34 -3.08 7.64
CA LEU A 236 -2.08 -1.92 6.78
C LEU A 236 -2.99 -0.73 7.11
N ASN A 237 -4.21 -0.98 7.61
CA ASN A 237 -5.20 0.07 7.85
C ASN A 237 -4.92 0.84 9.16
N PRO A 238 -4.50 2.11 9.12
CA PRO A 238 -4.16 2.88 10.33
C PRO A 238 -5.28 2.93 11.39
N GLY A 239 -6.54 2.86 10.96
CA GLY A 239 -7.74 2.95 11.81
C GLY A 239 -8.06 1.70 12.63
N TYR A 240 -7.34 0.59 12.45
CA TYR A 240 -7.60 -0.64 13.20
C TYR A 240 -7.13 -0.55 14.66
N SER A 241 -7.91 -1.12 15.58
CA SER A 241 -7.78 -0.90 17.04
C SER A 241 -6.81 -1.85 17.79
N GLY A 242 -5.92 -2.55 17.07
CA GLY A 242 -4.98 -3.52 17.61
C GLY A 242 -3.51 -3.09 17.65
N ASN A 243 -2.70 -3.79 18.45
CA ASN A 243 -1.25 -3.64 18.47
C ASN A 243 -0.58 -4.55 17.44
N ARG A 244 -0.09 -3.92 16.37
CA ARG A 244 0.37 -4.53 15.12
C ARG A 244 1.83 -4.25 14.81
N ILE A 245 2.57 -3.63 15.73
CA ILE A 245 4.01 -3.33 15.51
C ILE A 245 4.77 -4.62 15.18
N LEU A 246 4.45 -5.70 15.90
CA LEU A 246 5.12 -6.98 15.77
C LEU A 246 4.79 -7.68 14.41
N PRO A 247 3.51 -7.80 13.98
CA PRO A 247 3.17 -8.22 12.62
C PRO A 247 3.85 -7.39 11.52
N ILE A 248 3.82 -6.06 11.63
CA ILE A 248 4.41 -5.13 10.64
C ILE A 248 5.92 -5.40 10.48
N MET A 249 6.64 -5.60 11.59
CA MET A 249 8.07 -5.86 11.53
C MET A 249 8.38 -7.26 11.02
N LEU A 250 7.72 -8.29 11.56
CA LEU A 250 8.05 -9.69 11.24
C LEU A 250 7.62 -10.07 9.82
N GLU A 251 6.38 -9.79 9.42
CA GLU A 251 5.91 -10.13 8.07
C GLU A 251 6.66 -9.34 7.01
N GLY A 252 6.88 -8.03 7.25
CA GLY A 252 7.66 -7.18 6.36
C GLY A 252 9.07 -7.73 6.15
N LEU A 253 9.77 -8.08 7.23
CA LEU A 253 11.13 -8.65 7.15
C LEU A 253 11.15 -10.02 6.47
N ILE A 254 10.21 -10.92 6.78
CA ILE A 254 10.17 -12.28 6.22
C ILE A 254 9.91 -12.20 4.71
N ILE A 255 8.92 -11.44 4.27
CA ILE A 255 8.57 -11.34 2.86
C ILE A 255 9.68 -10.63 2.09
N MET A 256 10.25 -9.54 2.64
CA MET A 256 11.37 -8.83 2.02
C MET A 256 12.63 -9.70 1.89
N ALA A 257 13.00 -10.44 2.95
CA ALA A 257 14.14 -11.34 2.92
C ALA A 257 13.92 -12.48 1.92
N GLY A 258 12.71 -13.05 1.90
CA GLY A 258 12.32 -14.09 0.94
C GLY A 258 12.38 -13.60 -0.51
N THR A 259 11.79 -12.45 -0.82
CA THR A 259 11.79 -11.89 -2.18
C THR A 259 13.18 -11.49 -2.63
N PHE A 260 13.98 -10.88 -1.76
CA PHE A 260 15.35 -10.52 -2.07
C PHE A 260 16.22 -11.75 -2.34
N TRP A 261 16.11 -12.79 -1.52
CA TRP A 261 16.90 -14.00 -1.68
C TRP A 261 16.53 -14.77 -2.96
N ILE A 262 15.24 -14.97 -3.21
CA ILE A 262 14.77 -15.70 -4.40
C ILE A 262 15.05 -14.90 -5.67
N PHE A 263 14.71 -13.62 -5.72
CA PHE A 263 14.83 -12.83 -6.95
C PHE A 263 16.25 -12.36 -7.24
N VAL A 264 16.98 -11.86 -6.24
CA VAL A 264 18.30 -11.27 -6.47
C VAL A 264 19.41 -12.31 -6.37
N VAL A 265 19.36 -13.24 -5.41
CA VAL A 265 20.43 -14.22 -5.22
C VAL A 265 20.25 -15.41 -6.14
N LYS A 266 19.08 -16.05 -6.10
CA LYS A 266 18.80 -17.22 -6.93
C LYS A 266 18.59 -16.84 -8.40
N GLY A 267 17.83 -15.78 -8.69
CA GLY A 267 17.68 -15.25 -10.05
C GLY A 267 18.98 -14.79 -10.74
N SER A 268 20.02 -14.44 -9.98
CA SER A 268 21.34 -14.12 -10.56
C SER A 268 22.22 -15.34 -10.83
N LYS A 269 21.85 -16.51 -10.32
CA LYS A 269 22.62 -17.76 -10.38
C LYS A 269 21.97 -18.82 -11.26
N ASP A 270 20.64 -18.85 -11.30
CA ASP A 270 19.90 -19.77 -12.15
C ASP A 270 19.93 -19.22 -13.58
N ASP A 271 20.48 -20.02 -14.50
CA ASP A 271 20.33 -19.82 -15.93
C ASP A 271 18.87 -20.07 -16.29
N ILE A 272 18.07 -19.01 -16.27
CA ILE A 272 16.73 -19.05 -16.83
C ILE A 272 16.88 -18.55 -18.25
N CYS A 273 17.07 -19.55 -19.12
CA CYS A 273 17.42 -19.54 -20.54
C CYS A 273 18.92 -19.35 -20.83
#